data_AF-N8WAK6-F1
#
_entry.id   AF-N8WAK6-F1
#
_cell.length_a   1.000
_cell.length_b   1.000
_cell.length_c   1.000
_cell.angle_alpha   90.00
_cell.angle_beta   90.00
_cell.angle_gamma   90.00
#
_symmetry.space_group_name_H-M   'P 1'
#
loop_
_entity.id
_entity.type
_entity.pdbx_description
1 polymer ?
#
loop_
_entity_poly.entity_id
_entity_poly.type
_entity_poly.pdbx_seq_one_letter_code
_entity_poly.pdbx_strand_id
1 'polypeptide(L)'
;MKHYHGLPITPATAAYEAVKQGHAFVSFAHKQQIGVAIEVCQSFAIDNGAFSAWKSGNPITDWDEFYNFALDCLRYPHCDWIVIPDVIDGNEADNDALLAECPVSKDFAVPVYHMHESLDRLERLAADYSRIALGSSGEFADIGTNDWWKRMNQMMDVVCDQDGFPLIKMHGLRMLNPAIFSKLPLESADSTNIARNIGIDQAWKGNYMPPTKEMRAAVMRARIESVNSANIYVHQQVFNQLCIFGAAS
;
A
#
# COMPACT_ATOMS: atom_id res chain seq x y z
N MET A 1 -12.51 -1.40 -5.96
CA MET A 1 -11.33 -1.28 -5.11
C MET A 1 -11.24 0.15 -4.57
N LYS A 2 -10.85 0.36 -3.31
CA LYS A 2 -10.51 1.70 -2.80
C LYS A 2 -9.08 2.06 -3.23
N HIS A 3 -8.92 3.23 -3.83
CA HIS A 3 -7.62 3.76 -4.24
C HIS A 3 -7.15 4.80 -3.21
N TYR A 4 -6.29 4.41 -2.29
CA TYR A 4 -5.77 5.34 -1.29
C TYR A 4 -4.57 6.11 -1.86
N HIS A 5 -4.70 7.43 -1.98
CA HIS A 5 -3.57 8.28 -2.38
C HIS A 5 -2.82 8.74 -1.15
N GLY A 6 -1.51 8.46 -1.12
CA GLY A 6 -0.65 8.76 0.01
C GLY A 6 -0.44 10.25 0.22
N LEU A 7 -0.75 10.71 1.43
CA LEU A 7 -0.44 12.05 1.93
C LEU A 7 0.90 12.02 2.69
N PRO A 8 1.72 13.10 2.64
CA PRO A 8 1.35 14.44 2.18
C PRO A 8 1.58 14.66 0.67
N ILE A 9 0.78 15.56 0.09
CA ILE A 9 0.93 16.08 -1.27
C ILE A 9 1.09 17.60 -1.21
N THR A 10 2.07 18.15 -1.92
CA THR A 10 2.38 19.59 -1.88
C THR A 10 2.23 20.22 -3.27
N PRO A 11 1.49 21.35 -3.40
CA PRO A 11 0.83 22.13 -2.34
C PRO A 11 -0.45 21.48 -1.80
N ALA A 12 -0.97 22.00 -0.68
CA ALA A 12 -2.20 21.49 -0.04
C ALA A 12 -3.42 21.52 -0.97
N THR A 13 -3.48 22.48 -1.91
CA THR A 13 -4.50 22.53 -2.97
C THR A 13 -4.42 21.32 -3.91
N ALA A 14 -3.22 20.81 -4.20
CA ALA A 14 -3.05 19.58 -4.97
C ALA A 14 -3.38 18.32 -4.14
N ALA A 15 -3.14 18.35 -2.83
CA ALA A 15 -3.61 17.29 -1.93
C ALA A 15 -5.13 17.19 -1.96
N TYR A 16 -5.83 18.31 -1.84
CA TYR A 16 -7.29 18.37 -1.96
C TYR A 16 -7.77 17.71 -3.27
N GLU A 17 -7.20 18.08 -4.42
CA GLU A 17 -7.58 17.47 -5.70
C GLU A 17 -7.32 15.95 -5.77
N ALA A 18 -6.21 15.50 -5.17
CA ALA A 18 -5.84 14.09 -5.15
C ALA A 18 -6.80 13.22 -4.32
N VAL A 19 -7.42 13.76 -3.27
CA VAL A 19 -8.19 12.93 -2.31
C VAL A 19 -9.65 13.33 -2.15
N LYS A 20 -10.10 14.49 -2.67
CA LYS A 20 -11.50 14.94 -2.54
C LYS A 20 -12.48 13.88 -3.04
N GLN A 21 -13.46 13.53 -2.21
CA GLN A 21 -14.45 12.49 -2.49
C GLN A 21 -13.85 11.13 -2.90
N GLY A 22 -12.59 10.89 -2.55
CA GLY A 22 -11.86 9.64 -2.79
C GLY A 22 -11.33 9.09 -1.48
N HIS A 23 -10.15 8.45 -1.54
CA HIS A 23 -9.55 7.84 -0.36
C HIS A 23 -8.11 8.32 -0.13
N ALA A 24 -7.77 8.59 1.12
CA ALA A 24 -6.43 9.04 1.53
C ALA A 24 -5.71 7.98 2.38
N PHE A 25 -4.40 7.82 2.14
CA PHE A 25 -3.52 7.09 3.05
C PHE A 25 -2.65 8.08 3.81
N VAL A 26 -2.84 8.18 5.13
CA VAL A 26 -2.16 9.19 5.95
C VAL A 26 -1.06 8.53 6.75
N SER A 27 0.19 8.93 6.49
CA SER A 27 1.33 8.45 7.27
C SER A 27 1.47 9.19 8.59
N PHE A 28 1.65 8.46 9.68
CA PHE A 28 1.92 9.01 11.01
C PHE A 28 3.17 9.91 11.04
N ALA A 29 4.20 9.54 10.27
CA ALA A 29 5.41 10.34 10.09
C ALA A 29 5.13 11.75 9.50
N HIS A 30 3.99 11.92 8.82
CA HIS A 30 3.61 13.14 8.12
C HIS A 30 2.12 13.49 8.32
N LYS A 31 1.72 13.58 9.60
CA LYS A 31 0.33 13.83 10.02
C LYS A 31 -0.25 15.22 9.66
N GLN A 32 0.51 16.12 9.03
CA GLN A 32 0.08 17.52 8.83
C GLN A 32 -1.17 17.67 7.96
N GLN A 33 -1.46 16.70 7.08
CA GLN A 33 -2.61 16.74 6.17
C GLN A 33 -3.77 15.84 6.62
N ILE A 34 -3.80 15.37 7.87
CA ILE A 34 -4.91 14.58 8.40
C ILE A 34 -6.24 15.35 8.33
N GLY A 35 -6.23 16.66 8.57
CA GLY A 35 -7.44 17.50 8.47
C GLY A 35 -8.02 17.54 7.05
N VAL A 36 -7.17 17.45 6.01
CA VAL A 36 -7.63 17.32 4.62
C VAL A 36 -8.33 15.97 4.43
N ALA A 37 -7.74 14.89 4.95
CA ALA A 37 -8.33 13.56 4.84
C ALA A 37 -9.72 13.49 5.50
N ILE A 38 -9.84 14.00 6.73
CA ILE A 38 -11.07 14.02 7.52
C ILE A 38 -12.17 14.85 6.83
N GLU A 39 -11.82 16.01 6.28
CA GLU A 39 -12.84 16.94 5.77
C GLU A 39 -13.35 16.57 4.38
N VAL A 40 -12.49 16.00 3.52
CA VAL A 40 -12.83 15.88 2.08
C VAL A 40 -12.87 14.47 1.53
N CYS A 41 -12.39 13.45 2.23
CA CYS A 41 -12.38 12.08 1.71
C CYS A 41 -13.69 11.34 1.97
N GLN A 42 -14.01 10.37 1.12
CA GLN A 42 -15.04 9.38 1.43
C GLN A 42 -14.58 8.41 2.52
N SER A 43 -13.28 8.08 2.54
CA SER A 43 -12.66 7.39 3.66
C SER A 43 -11.14 7.59 3.69
N PHE A 44 -10.50 7.26 4.80
CA PHE A 44 -9.04 7.27 4.91
C PHE A 44 -8.55 6.11 5.78
N ALA A 45 -7.28 5.75 5.62
CA ALA A 45 -6.60 4.78 6.46
C ALA A 45 -5.24 5.34 6.91
N ILE A 46 -4.73 4.81 8.03
CA ILE A 46 -3.52 5.33 8.67
C ILE A 46 -2.35 4.37 8.46
N ASP A 47 -1.27 4.89 7.91
CA ASP A 47 0.03 4.24 7.81
C ASP A 47 0.89 4.54 9.06
N ASN A 48 1.61 3.54 9.56
CA ASN A 48 2.41 3.62 10.78
C ASN A 48 3.67 4.50 10.62
N GLY A 49 4.13 4.74 9.37
CA GLY A 49 5.31 5.55 9.07
C GLY A 49 6.66 4.91 9.41
N ALA A 50 6.72 3.63 9.78
CA ALA A 50 7.93 2.90 10.16
C ALA A 50 9.04 3.04 9.11
N PHE A 51 8.71 2.77 7.84
CA PHE A 51 9.65 2.86 6.72
C PHE A 51 10.22 4.29 6.55
N SER A 52 9.36 5.31 6.69
CA SER A 52 9.77 6.72 6.59
C SER A 52 10.71 7.12 7.73
N ALA A 53 10.38 6.70 8.95
CA ALA A 53 11.18 6.96 10.14
C ALA A 53 12.56 6.28 10.07
N TRP A 54 12.58 4.99 9.74
CA TRP A 54 13.81 4.22 9.53
C TRP A 54 14.71 4.84 8.45
N LYS A 55 14.12 5.20 7.29
CA LYS A 55 14.87 5.82 6.19
C LYS A 55 15.48 7.18 6.57
N SER A 56 14.86 7.89 7.52
CA SER A 56 15.38 9.15 8.05
C SER A 56 16.51 8.98 9.08
N GLY A 57 16.85 7.74 9.46
CA GLY A 57 17.84 7.42 10.49
C GLY A 57 17.30 7.49 11.92
N ASN A 58 15.98 7.67 12.09
CA ASN A 58 15.32 7.78 13.39
C ASN A 58 14.16 6.77 13.47
N PRO A 59 14.44 5.45 13.57
CA PRO A 59 13.38 4.46 13.69
C PRO A 59 12.52 4.70 14.95
N ILE A 60 11.22 4.45 14.83
CA ILE A 60 10.29 4.55 15.96
C ILE A 60 10.54 3.35 16.87
N THR A 61 10.78 3.62 18.16
CA THR A 61 11.01 2.59 19.18
C THR A 61 9.88 2.51 20.20
N ASP A 62 8.98 3.50 20.20
CA ASP A 62 7.82 3.58 21.08
C ASP A 62 6.60 3.92 20.22
N TRP A 63 5.61 3.03 20.24
CA TRP A 63 4.41 3.12 19.41
C TRP A 63 3.23 3.75 20.13
N ASP A 64 3.36 4.16 21.40
CA ASP A 64 2.27 4.77 22.18
C ASP A 64 1.73 6.02 21.50
N GLU A 65 2.59 6.87 20.96
CA GLU A 65 2.14 8.08 20.23
C GLU A 65 1.35 7.71 18.97
N PHE A 66 1.78 6.66 18.26
CA PHE A 66 1.07 6.17 17.09
C PHE A 66 -0.30 5.60 17.48
N TYR A 67 -0.37 4.76 18.50
CA TYR A 67 -1.63 4.16 18.94
C TYR A 67 -2.62 5.20 19.45
N ASN A 68 -2.17 6.20 20.21
CA ASN A 68 -3.03 7.31 20.63
C ASN A 68 -3.58 8.09 19.43
N PHE A 69 -2.73 8.41 18.45
CA PHE A 69 -3.13 9.08 17.22
C PHE A 69 -4.12 8.23 16.39
N ALA A 70 -3.84 6.94 16.26
CA ALA A 70 -4.67 5.99 15.54
C ALA A 70 -6.06 5.84 16.18
N LEU A 71 -6.12 5.69 17.50
CA LEU A 71 -7.38 5.59 18.25
C LEU A 71 -8.20 6.87 18.12
N ASP A 72 -7.57 8.05 18.14
CA ASP A 72 -8.25 9.31 17.88
C ASP A 72 -8.81 9.38 16.45
N CYS A 73 -8.06 8.90 15.45
CA CYS A 73 -8.52 8.84 14.07
C CYS A 73 -9.70 7.87 13.87
N LEU A 74 -9.66 6.70 14.51
CA LEU A 74 -10.71 5.67 14.42
C LEU A 74 -12.06 6.11 15.00
N ARG A 75 -12.12 7.23 15.74
CA ARG A 75 -13.37 7.83 16.18
C ARG A 75 -14.16 8.47 15.03
N TYR A 76 -13.51 8.81 13.92
CA TYR A 76 -14.19 9.30 12.73
C TYR A 76 -14.80 8.11 11.97
N PRO A 77 -16.10 8.17 11.59
CA PRO A 77 -16.82 7.03 11.02
C PRO A 77 -16.31 6.57 9.65
N HIS A 78 -15.46 7.37 9.00
CA HIS A 78 -14.87 7.10 7.70
C HIS A 78 -13.35 6.88 7.78
N CYS A 79 -12.79 6.72 8.98
CA CYS A 79 -11.47 6.12 9.17
C CYS A 79 -11.64 4.60 9.07
N ASP A 80 -11.10 3.98 8.01
CA ASP A 80 -11.37 2.59 7.70
C ASP A 80 -10.59 1.61 8.59
N TRP A 81 -9.30 1.86 8.79
CA TRP A 81 -8.38 0.97 9.51
C TRP A 81 -7.00 1.64 9.67
N ILE A 82 -6.12 1.00 10.44
CA ILE A 82 -4.71 1.37 10.63
C ILE A 82 -3.78 0.22 10.23
N VAL A 83 -2.56 0.53 9.82
CA VAL A 83 -1.47 -0.44 9.66
C VAL A 83 -0.86 -0.70 11.03
N ILE A 84 -0.78 -1.96 11.44
CA ILE A 84 -0.08 -2.34 12.66
C ILE A 84 1.42 -2.06 12.49
N PRO A 85 2.11 -1.52 13.51
CA PRO A 85 3.55 -1.34 13.46
C PRO A 85 4.34 -2.59 13.09
N ASP A 86 5.48 -2.38 12.45
CA ASP A 86 6.43 -3.41 12.03
C ASP A 86 7.87 -2.99 12.36
N VAL A 87 8.74 -3.98 12.53
CA VAL A 87 10.18 -3.77 12.75
C VAL A 87 10.90 -3.91 11.41
N ILE A 88 11.36 -2.79 10.86
CA ILE A 88 12.20 -2.78 9.66
C ILE A 88 13.53 -3.49 9.95
N ASP A 89 13.93 -4.40 9.08
CA ASP A 89 15.07 -5.33 9.24
C ASP A 89 14.94 -6.30 10.44
N GLY A 90 13.76 -6.41 11.05
CA GLY A 90 13.44 -7.38 12.09
C GLY A 90 13.06 -8.76 11.52
N ASN A 91 12.76 -9.69 12.42
CA ASN A 91 12.27 -11.03 12.08
C ASN A 91 10.76 -11.18 12.34
N GLU A 92 10.18 -12.32 11.94
CA GLU A 92 8.74 -12.60 12.11
C GLU A 92 8.29 -12.53 13.57
N ALA A 93 9.12 -12.94 14.54
CA ALA A 93 8.77 -12.89 15.95
C ALA A 93 8.73 -11.46 16.49
N ASP A 94 9.60 -10.57 15.99
CA ASP A 94 9.57 -9.15 16.32
C ASP A 94 8.25 -8.51 15.85
N ASN A 95 7.82 -8.83 14.62
CA ASN A 95 6.55 -8.38 14.08
C ASN A 95 5.35 -9.00 14.83
N ASP A 96 5.40 -10.30 15.15
CA ASP A 96 4.33 -10.98 15.87
C ASP A 96 4.16 -10.46 17.31
N ALA A 97 5.24 -9.96 17.94
CA ALA A 97 5.15 -9.26 19.22
C ALA A 97 4.35 -7.95 19.11
N LEU A 98 4.56 -7.17 18.04
CA LEU A 98 3.79 -5.95 17.78
C LEU A 98 2.32 -6.23 17.48
N LEU A 99 2.00 -7.37 16.84
CA LEU A 99 0.61 -7.81 16.68
C LEU A 99 -0.08 -8.06 18.03
N ALA A 100 0.65 -8.66 18.99
CA ALA A 100 0.12 -8.96 20.31
C ALA A 100 0.00 -7.70 21.19
N GLU A 101 0.87 -6.71 20.99
CA GLU A 101 0.86 -5.43 21.71
C GLU A 101 -0.22 -4.47 21.20
N CYS A 102 -0.63 -4.58 19.94
CA CYS A 102 -1.55 -3.64 19.31
C CYS A 102 -2.87 -3.52 20.11
N PRO A 103 -3.20 -2.32 20.65
CA PRO A 103 -4.39 -2.13 21.47
C PRO A 103 -5.68 -2.00 20.65
N VAL A 104 -5.58 -2.00 19.32
CA VAL A 104 -6.71 -1.79 18.40
C VAL A 104 -7.33 -3.14 18.05
N SER A 105 -8.67 -3.18 17.99
CA SER A 105 -9.39 -4.38 17.54
C SER A 105 -8.89 -4.86 16.18
N LYS A 106 -8.79 -6.18 15.99
CA LYS A 106 -8.43 -6.82 14.71
C LYS A 106 -9.39 -6.49 13.56
N ASP A 107 -10.57 -5.94 13.86
CA ASP A 107 -11.49 -5.42 12.85
C ASP A 107 -10.96 -4.15 12.15
N PHE A 108 -10.12 -3.37 12.84
CA PHE A 108 -9.59 -2.08 12.39
C PHE A 108 -8.06 -2.05 12.32
N ALA A 109 -7.37 -3.05 12.87
CA ALA A 109 -5.93 -3.19 12.83
C ALA A 109 -5.53 -4.15 11.70
N VAL A 110 -4.63 -3.72 10.81
CA VAL A 110 -4.23 -4.48 9.63
C VAL A 110 -2.75 -4.86 9.73
N PRO A 111 -2.42 -6.17 9.86
CA PRO A 111 -1.04 -6.61 9.85
C PRO A 111 -0.45 -6.52 8.45
N VAL A 112 0.85 -6.25 8.37
CA VAL A 112 1.62 -6.35 7.13
C VAL A 112 2.24 -7.73 7.04
N TYR A 113 1.96 -8.41 5.93
CA TYR A 113 2.76 -9.54 5.46
C TYR A 113 3.85 -9.03 4.54
N HIS A 114 5.10 -9.26 4.91
CA HIS A 114 6.26 -8.90 4.13
C HIS A 114 6.65 -10.08 3.24
N MET A 115 6.83 -9.85 1.94
CA MET A 115 7.01 -10.93 0.95
C MET A 115 8.18 -11.88 1.21
N HIS A 116 9.20 -11.48 1.99
CA HIS A 116 10.31 -12.35 2.39
C HIS A 116 9.99 -13.28 3.58
N GLU A 117 8.89 -13.03 4.31
CA GLU A 117 8.43 -13.87 5.43
C GLU A 117 7.82 -15.19 4.92
N SER A 118 7.74 -16.19 5.77
CA SER A 118 7.18 -17.50 5.49
C SER A 118 5.71 -17.46 5.04
N LEU A 119 5.34 -18.38 4.16
CA LEU A 119 3.93 -18.54 3.75
C LEU A 119 3.05 -19.03 4.91
N ASP A 120 3.62 -19.77 5.86
CA ASP A 120 2.94 -20.18 7.09
C ASP A 120 2.49 -18.96 7.91
N ARG A 121 3.32 -17.90 7.98
CA ARG A 121 2.92 -16.63 8.61
C ARG A 121 1.78 -15.98 7.85
N LEU A 122 1.82 -15.94 6.51
CA LEU A 122 0.73 -15.41 5.70
C LEU A 122 -0.60 -16.12 5.99
N GLU A 123 -0.58 -17.45 6.03
CA GLU A 123 -1.76 -18.26 6.35
C GLU A 123 -2.31 -17.94 7.75
N ARG A 124 -1.43 -17.86 8.76
CA ARG A 124 -1.82 -17.47 10.14
C ARG A 124 -2.49 -16.09 10.18
N LEU A 125 -1.89 -15.09 9.53
CA LEU A 125 -2.47 -13.74 9.49
C LEU A 125 -3.82 -13.73 8.77
N ALA A 126 -3.93 -14.45 7.65
CA ALA A 126 -5.15 -14.53 6.88
C ALA A 126 -6.29 -15.26 7.63
N ALA A 127 -5.97 -16.18 8.53
CA ALA A 127 -6.94 -16.88 9.36
C ALA A 127 -7.44 -16.04 10.56
N ASP A 128 -6.63 -15.10 11.04
CA ASP A 128 -6.86 -14.37 12.30
C ASP A 128 -7.39 -12.93 12.12
N TYR A 129 -7.20 -12.35 10.93
CA TYR A 129 -7.64 -10.98 10.62
C TYR A 129 -8.69 -10.95 9.51
N SER A 130 -9.52 -9.91 9.50
CA SER A 130 -10.48 -9.69 8.41
C SER A 130 -9.84 -9.08 7.16
N ARG A 131 -8.61 -8.56 7.30
CA ARG A 131 -7.84 -7.88 6.27
C ARG A 131 -6.35 -8.00 6.55
N ILE A 132 -5.56 -8.18 5.50
CA ILE A 132 -4.09 -8.12 5.56
C ILE A 132 -3.55 -7.10 4.54
N ALA A 133 -2.39 -6.51 4.84
CA ALA A 133 -1.63 -5.69 3.89
C ALA A 133 -0.45 -6.49 3.32
N LEU A 134 -0.26 -6.43 2.01
CA LEU A 134 0.82 -7.10 1.31
C LEU A 134 1.95 -6.11 1.04
N GLY A 135 3.12 -6.33 1.63
CA GLY A 135 4.28 -5.45 1.55
C GLY A 135 5.47 -6.05 0.80
N SER A 136 5.85 -5.44 -0.32
CA SER A 136 7.11 -5.73 -1.02
C SER A 136 8.32 -5.43 -0.14
N SER A 137 9.23 -6.39 0.00
CA SER A 137 10.39 -6.33 0.90
C SER A 137 11.44 -7.39 0.52
N GLY A 138 12.64 -7.28 1.10
CA GLY A 138 13.75 -8.20 0.83
C GLY A 138 14.11 -8.27 -0.66
N GLU A 139 14.31 -9.47 -1.18
CA GLU A 139 14.55 -9.76 -2.60
C GLU A 139 13.34 -9.43 -3.51
N PHE A 140 12.17 -9.14 -2.93
CA PHE A 140 10.94 -8.79 -3.63
C PHE A 140 10.59 -7.29 -3.49
N ALA A 141 11.57 -6.43 -3.20
CA ALA A 141 11.35 -4.99 -3.06
C ALA A 141 10.91 -4.31 -4.37
N ASP A 142 11.34 -4.83 -5.52
CA ASP A 142 11.02 -4.29 -6.85
C ASP A 142 9.73 -4.90 -7.41
N ILE A 143 8.64 -4.15 -7.25
CA ILE A 143 7.28 -4.52 -7.69
C ILE A 143 7.25 -4.76 -9.21
N GLY A 144 6.64 -5.89 -9.60
CA GLY A 144 6.37 -6.22 -11.00
C GLY A 144 7.51 -6.93 -11.73
N THR A 145 8.63 -7.19 -11.06
CA THR A 145 9.68 -8.09 -11.56
C THR A 145 9.20 -9.54 -11.63
N ASN A 146 9.95 -10.40 -12.33
CA ASN A 146 9.61 -11.82 -12.44
C ASN A 146 9.64 -12.52 -11.08
N ASP A 147 10.64 -12.24 -10.24
CA ASP A 147 10.74 -12.83 -8.90
C ASP A 147 9.59 -12.36 -8.01
N TRP A 148 9.21 -11.09 -8.13
CA TRP A 148 8.03 -10.55 -7.45
C TRP A 148 6.74 -11.25 -7.86
N TRP A 149 6.51 -11.44 -9.17
CA TRP A 149 5.31 -12.16 -9.66
C TRP A 149 5.33 -13.65 -9.27
N LYS A 150 6.50 -14.29 -9.29
CA LYS A 150 6.67 -15.67 -8.81
C LYS A 150 6.29 -15.78 -7.34
N ARG A 151 6.71 -14.85 -6.51
CA ARG A 151 6.34 -14.81 -5.09
C ARG A 151 4.86 -14.50 -4.90
N MET A 152 4.32 -13.56 -5.67
CA MET A 152 2.90 -13.21 -5.64
C MET A 152 2.01 -14.41 -6.00
N ASN A 153 2.40 -15.23 -6.97
CA ASN A 153 1.71 -16.49 -7.27
C ASN A 153 1.62 -17.40 -6.03
N GLN A 154 2.75 -17.64 -5.36
CA GLN A 154 2.79 -18.46 -4.14
C GLN A 154 1.93 -17.89 -3.02
N MET A 155 1.90 -16.56 -2.88
CA MET A 155 1.06 -15.90 -1.87
C MET A 155 -0.42 -16.08 -2.20
N MET A 156 -0.81 -15.89 -3.46
CA MET A 156 -2.21 -16.03 -3.89
C MET A 156 -2.69 -17.48 -3.77
N ASP A 157 -1.82 -18.48 -3.93
CA ASP A 157 -2.15 -19.89 -3.65
C ASP A 157 -2.54 -20.13 -2.18
N VAL A 158 -2.12 -19.27 -1.25
CA VAL A 158 -2.46 -19.32 0.19
C VAL A 158 -3.74 -18.55 0.50
N VAL A 159 -3.92 -17.37 -0.11
CA VAL A 159 -4.99 -16.42 0.27
C VAL A 159 -6.15 -16.34 -0.72
N CYS A 160 -6.13 -17.15 -1.77
CA CYS A 160 -7.26 -17.35 -2.69
C CYS A 160 -7.70 -18.82 -2.69
N ASP A 161 -8.96 -19.06 -3.07
CA ASP A 161 -9.45 -20.40 -3.32
C ASP A 161 -8.98 -20.96 -4.69
N GLN A 162 -9.39 -22.18 -5.01
CA GLN A 162 -9.01 -22.86 -6.26
C GLN A 162 -9.51 -22.16 -7.53
N ASP A 163 -10.57 -21.36 -7.42
CA ASP A 163 -11.13 -20.57 -8.52
C ASP A 163 -10.52 -19.14 -8.58
N GLY A 164 -9.58 -18.84 -7.67
CA GLY A 164 -8.87 -17.57 -7.59
C GLY A 164 -9.62 -16.48 -6.81
N PHE A 165 -10.74 -16.78 -6.14
CA PHE A 165 -11.42 -15.78 -5.32
C PHE A 165 -10.65 -15.56 -4.01
N PRO A 166 -10.52 -14.30 -3.55
CA PRO A 166 -9.81 -14.01 -2.32
C PRO A 166 -10.58 -14.53 -1.10
N LEU A 167 -9.89 -15.26 -0.21
CA LEU A 167 -10.43 -15.75 1.07
C LEU A 167 -10.51 -14.64 2.13
N ILE A 168 -9.70 -13.59 1.95
CA ILE A 168 -9.57 -12.45 2.86
C ILE A 168 -9.46 -11.14 2.07
N LYS A 169 -9.84 -10.02 2.67
CA LYS A 169 -9.59 -8.69 2.09
C LYS A 169 -8.09 -8.40 2.09
N MET A 170 -7.57 -7.99 0.94
CA MET A 170 -6.16 -7.63 0.80
C MET A 170 -6.00 -6.15 0.46
N HIS A 171 -5.02 -5.53 1.12
CA HIS A 171 -4.52 -4.21 0.77
C HIS A 171 -3.14 -4.33 0.13
N GLY A 172 -2.92 -3.76 -1.06
CA GLY A 172 -1.61 -3.77 -1.71
C GLY A 172 -0.78 -2.52 -1.37
N LEU A 173 0.27 -2.68 -0.55
CA LEU A 173 1.13 -1.56 -0.18
C LEU A 173 1.99 -1.11 -1.37
N ARG A 174 1.92 0.17 -1.73
CA ARG A 174 2.58 0.77 -2.91
C ARG A 174 2.16 0.17 -4.25
N MET A 175 1.00 -0.48 -4.33
CA MET A 175 0.57 -1.24 -5.51
C MET A 175 -0.40 -0.48 -6.43
N LEU A 176 -0.62 0.83 -6.23
CA LEU A 176 -1.54 1.66 -7.04
C LEU A 176 -1.09 1.93 -8.51
N ASN A 177 -0.32 1.04 -9.11
CA ASN A 177 0.00 1.03 -10.53
C ASN A 177 -1.03 0.14 -11.27
N PRO A 178 -1.79 0.67 -12.26
CA PRO A 178 -2.78 -0.12 -12.99
C PRO A 178 -2.23 -1.40 -13.63
N ALA A 179 -0.95 -1.45 -14.01
CA ALA A 179 -0.33 -2.67 -14.54
C ALA A 179 -0.13 -3.78 -13.49
N ILE A 180 -0.27 -3.45 -12.21
CA ILE A 180 -0.11 -4.33 -11.05
C ILE A 180 -1.49 -4.67 -10.46
N PHE A 181 -2.19 -3.69 -9.89
CA PHE A 181 -3.42 -3.98 -9.12
C PHE A 181 -4.56 -4.54 -9.98
N SER A 182 -4.59 -4.27 -11.30
CA SER A 182 -5.60 -4.85 -12.20
C SER A 182 -5.48 -6.36 -12.39
N LYS A 183 -4.40 -6.97 -11.89
CA LYS A 183 -4.12 -8.41 -11.95
C LYS A 183 -4.31 -9.13 -10.61
N LEU A 184 -4.59 -8.37 -9.55
CA LEU A 184 -4.70 -8.88 -8.19
C LEU A 184 -6.11 -8.62 -7.64
N PRO A 185 -6.72 -9.57 -6.91
CA PRO A 185 -8.03 -9.37 -6.31
C PRO A 185 -7.97 -8.56 -5.01
N LEU A 186 -7.46 -7.33 -5.10
CA LEU A 186 -7.31 -6.44 -3.96
C LEU A 186 -8.63 -5.73 -3.62
N GLU A 187 -8.91 -5.57 -2.33
CA GLU A 187 -9.98 -4.69 -1.86
C GLU A 187 -9.55 -3.23 -1.95
N SER A 188 -8.26 -2.97 -1.69
CA SER A 188 -7.64 -1.66 -1.78
C SER A 188 -6.15 -1.73 -2.07
N ALA A 189 -5.58 -0.59 -2.46
CA ALA A 189 -4.14 -0.41 -2.56
C ALA A 189 -3.81 1.06 -2.30
N ASP A 190 -2.54 1.35 -2.03
CA ASP A 190 -2.05 2.72 -1.87
C ASP A 190 -0.87 3.04 -2.81
N SER A 191 -0.62 4.34 -2.99
CA SER A 191 0.70 4.81 -3.41
C SER A 191 0.90 6.29 -3.11
N THR A 192 2.17 6.70 -3.05
CA THR A 192 2.59 8.11 -3.07
C THR A 192 2.87 8.62 -4.49
N ASN A 193 2.37 7.95 -5.53
CA ASN A 193 2.72 8.25 -6.93
C ASN A 193 2.36 9.69 -7.32
N ILE A 194 1.19 10.20 -6.91
CA ILE A 194 0.79 11.59 -7.16
C ILE A 194 1.75 12.54 -6.47
N ALA A 195 1.98 12.37 -5.16
CA ALA A 195 2.89 13.21 -4.36
C ALA A 195 4.28 13.34 -5.01
N ARG A 196 4.82 12.24 -5.52
CA ARG A 196 6.16 12.16 -6.10
C ARG A 196 6.30 12.82 -7.47
N ASN A 197 5.23 12.87 -8.29
CA ASN A 197 5.36 13.16 -9.72
C ASN A 197 4.71 14.48 -10.17
N ILE A 198 3.75 15.02 -9.42
CA ILE A 198 3.06 16.27 -9.84
C ILE A 198 4.01 17.47 -10.01
N GLY A 199 5.15 17.47 -9.30
CA GLY A 199 6.16 18.52 -9.34
C GLY A 199 7.29 18.32 -10.34
N ILE A 200 7.32 17.21 -11.09
CA ILE A 200 8.41 16.92 -12.05
C ILE A 200 8.02 17.52 -13.41
N ASP A 201 8.21 18.83 -13.59
CA ASP A 201 7.76 19.56 -14.80
C ASP A 201 8.19 18.88 -16.11
N GLN A 202 9.42 18.37 -16.18
CA GLN A 202 9.98 17.73 -17.38
C GLN A 202 9.31 16.40 -17.77
N ALA A 203 8.57 15.77 -16.84
CA ALA A 203 7.81 14.56 -17.11
C ALA A 203 6.48 14.83 -17.81
N TRP A 204 5.99 16.07 -17.78
CA TRP A 204 4.75 16.50 -18.43
C TRP A 204 5.07 17.02 -19.83
N LYS A 205 4.60 16.32 -20.86
CA LYS A 205 4.88 16.65 -22.28
C LYS A 205 3.61 16.53 -23.11
N GLY A 206 3.54 17.27 -24.22
CA GLY A 206 2.45 17.22 -25.19
C GLY A 206 1.68 18.55 -25.33
N ASN A 207 0.70 18.58 -26.24
CA ASN A 207 0.00 19.82 -26.63
C ASN A 207 -0.93 20.39 -25.55
N TYR A 208 -1.40 19.56 -24.63
CA TYR A 208 -2.39 19.91 -23.61
C TYR A 208 -1.88 19.58 -22.20
N MET A 209 -0.74 20.17 -21.84
CA MET A 209 -0.15 19.98 -20.52
C MET A 209 -1.00 20.67 -19.45
N PRO A 210 -1.31 20.00 -18.33
CA PRO A 210 -2.00 20.64 -17.23
C PRO A 210 -1.10 21.76 -16.63
N PRO A 211 -1.60 23.02 -16.58
CA PRO A 211 -0.80 24.18 -16.20
C PRO A 211 -0.47 24.24 -14.70
N THR A 212 -1.21 23.53 -13.85
CA THR A 212 -1.03 23.58 -12.39
C THR A 212 -0.87 22.18 -11.78
N LYS A 213 -0.32 22.11 -10.57
CA LYS A 213 -0.13 20.86 -9.83
C LYS A 213 -1.46 20.21 -9.44
N GLU A 214 -2.48 21.00 -9.20
CA GLU A 214 -3.87 20.59 -8.95
C GLU A 214 -4.41 19.80 -10.15
N MET A 215 -4.30 20.35 -11.36
CA MET A 215 -4.76 19.67 -12.57
C MET A 215 -3.92 18.43 -12.88
N ARG A 216 -2.62 18.46 -12.60
CA ARG A 216 -1.75 17.27 -12.69
C ARG A 216 -2.18 16.17 -11.73
N ALA A 217 -2.48 16.51 -10.47
CA ALA A 217 -3.00 15.59 -9.48
C ALA A 217 -4.32 14.97 -9.94
N ALA A 218 -5.26 15.80 -10.42
CA ALA A 218 -6.53 15.33 -10.96
C ALA A 218 -6.36 14.38 -12.15
N VAL A 219 -5.46 14.68 -13.10
CA VAL A 219 -5.17 13.80 -14.24
C VAL A 219 -4.56 12.47 -13.80
N MET A 220 -3.58 12.50 -12.90
CA MET A 220 -2.96 11.27 -12.39
C MET A 220 -3.97 10.41 -11.65
N ARG A 221 -4.77 11.02 -10.77
CA ARG A 221 -5.85 10.36 -10.04
C ARG A 221 -6.83 9.69 -10.99
N ALA A 222 -7.37 10.45 -11.95
CA ALA A 222 -8.36 9.95 -12.91
C ALA A 222 -7.83 8.77 -13.75
N ARG A 223 -6.54 8.77 -14.10
CA ARG A 223 -5.91 7.65 -14.82
C ARG A 223 -5.74 6.40 -13.98
N ILE A 224 -5.52 6.56 -12.68
CA ILE A 224 -5.36 5.43 -11.77
C ILE A 224 -6.75 4.84 -11.44
N GLU A 225 -7.70 5.70 -11.05
CA GLU A 225 -9.05 5.31 -10.63
C GLU A 225 -9.95 4.85 -11.78
N SER A 226 -9.55 5.04 -13.04
CA SER A 226 -10.27 4.50 -14.20
C SER A 226 -10.12 2.98 -14.37
N VAL A 227 -9.26 2.35 -13.57
CA VAL A 227 -9.01 0.91 -13.56
C VAL A 227 -9.41 0.35 -12.19
N ASN A 228 -9.96 -0.86 -12.17
CA ASN A 228 -10.32 -1.57 -10.93
C ASN A 228 -9.40 -2.78 -10.73
N SER A 229 -9.38 -3.35 -9.52
CA SER A 229 -8.70 -4.62 -9.26
C SER A 229 -9.34 -5.77 -10.04
N ALA A 230 -8.60 -6.88 -10.14
CA ALA A 230 -9.17 -8.11 -10.67
C ALA A 230 -10.27 -8.63 -9.72
N ASN A 231 -11.25 -9.36 -10.22
CA ASN A 231 -12.25 -10.02 -9.36
C ASN A 231 -11.73 -11.35 -8.80
N ILE A 232 -10.89 -12.03 -9.58
CA ILE A 232 -10.23 -13.29 -9.24
C ILE A 232 -8.74 -13.18 -9.57
N TYR A 233 -7.93 -13.95 -8.87
CA TYR A 233 -6.54 -14.12 -9.24
C TYR A 233 -6.41 -15.11 -10.40
N VAL A 234 -5.62 -14.70 -11.40
CA VAL A 234 -5.15 -15.60 -12.45
C VAL A 234 -3.64 -15.65 -12.32
N HIS A 235 -3.10 -16.86 -12.22
CA HIS A 235 -1.67 -17.08 -12.05
C HIS A 235 -0.88 -16.36 -13.15
N GLN A 236 0.09 -15.55 -12.74
CA GLN A 236 0.81 -14.66 -13.65
C GLN A 236 1.95 -15.42 -14.33
N GLN A 237 2.15 -15.15 -15.62
CA GLN A 237 3.26 -15.70 -16.37
C GLN A 237 4.57 -15.08 -15.88
N VAL A 238 5.49 -15.93 -15.47
CA VAL A 238 6.86 -15.54 -15.08
C VAL A 238 7.79 -16.02 -16.18
N PHE A 239 8.42 -15.07 -16.89
CA PHE A 239 9.36 -15.42 -17.94
C PHE A 239 10.73 -15.66 -17.31
N ASN A 240 11.20 -16.89 -17.30
CA ASN A 240 12.63 -17.12 -17.06
C ASN A 240 13.38 -16.49 -18.23
N GLN A 241 14.20 -15.49 -17.94
CA GLN A 241 15.14 -14.99 -18.93
C GLN A 241 16.09 -16.14 -19.25
N LEU A 242 15.83 -16.86 -20.35
CA LEU A 242 16.79 -17.80 -20.90
C LEU A 242 18.06 -16.99 -21.13
N CYS A 243 19.13 -17.31 -20.40
CA CYS A 243 20.47 -16.82 -20.69
C CYS A 243 20.87 -17.35 -22.07
N ILE A 244 20.39 -16.71 -23.14
CA ILE A 244 20.90 -16.89 -24.50
C ILE A 244 22.16 -16.02 -24.60
N PHE A 245 23.17 -16.37 -23.83
CA PHE A 245 24.55 -16.14 -24.21
C PHE A 245 25.27 -17.45 -23.99
N GLY A 246 25.04 -18.33 -24.96
CA GLY A 246 25.94 -19.43 -25.24
C GLY A 246 27.33 -18.88 -25.58
N ALA A 247 28.33 -19.64 -25.13
CA ALA A 247 29.73 -19.51 -25.47
C ALA A 247 29.98 -18.98 -26.89
N ALA A 248 30.79 -17.93 -26.97
CA ALA A 248 31.63 -17.66 -28.12
C ALA A 248 33.00 -17.22 -27.59
N SER A 249 33.90 -18.21 -27.54
CA SER A 249 35.38 -18.17 -27.58
C SER A 249 36.12 -17.13 -26.74
#